data_AF-A0A0L7L3Q8-F1
#
_entry.id   AF-A0A0L7L3Q8-F1
#
_cell.length_a   1.000
_cell.length_b   1.000
_cell.length_c   1.000
_cell.angle_alpha   90.00
_cell.angle_beta   90.00
_cell.angle_gamma   90.00
#
_symmetry.space_group_name_H-M   'P 1'
#
loop_
_entity.id
_entity.type
_entity.pdbx_description
1 polymer ?
#
loop_
_entity_poly.entity_id
_entity_poly.type
_entity_poly.pdbx_seq_one_letter_code
_entity_poly.pdbx_strand_id
1 'polypeptide(L)' 'MPLKIPVNMIYSNTGYPKLVSNNYVYRPHNAYRNTLKILWYCAGRNKFKCNAKLRTYNQEVIGSWGTHNHEPS' A
#
# COMPACT_ATOMS: atom_id res chain seq x y z
N MET A 1 -14.35 14.67 8.32
CA MET A 1 -12.92 14.95 8.10
C MET A 1 -12.26 13.63 7.71
N PRO A 2 -11.57 13.51 6.56
CA PRO A 2 -10.86 12.28 6.27
C PRO A 2 -9.67 12.18 7.25
N LEU A 3 -9.66 11.13 8.07
CA LEU A 3 -8.53 10.78 8.92
C LEU A 3 -7.31 10.62 8.01
N LYS A 4 -6.32 11.50 8.16
CA LYS A 4 -5.01 11.35 7.51
C LYS A 4 -4.33 10.14 8.14
N ILE A 5 -4.42 9.00 7.45
CA ILE A 5 -3.70 7.78 7.85
C ILE A 5 -2.22 8.07 7.60
N PRO A 6 -1.36 8.06 8.63
CA PRO A 6 0.07 8.27 8.44
C PRO A 6 0.61 7.13 7.60
N VAL A 7 1.24 7.45 6.47
CA VAL A 7 1.89 6.49 5.60
C VAL A 7 3.32 6.88 5.36
N ASN A 8 4.18 5.88 5.34
CA ASN A 8 5.59 6.07 5.03
C ASN A 8 5.90 5.39 3.69
N MET A 9 6.29 6.18 2.69
CA MET A 9 6.72 5.67 1.38
C MET A 9 8.23 5.50 1.38
N ILE A 10 8.65 4.24 1.27
CA ILE A 10 10.05 3.84 1.20
C ILE A 10 10.40 3.65 -0.27
N TYR A 11 11.19 4.56 -0.82
CA TYR A 11 11.75 4.43 -2.16
C TYR A 11 13.05 3.62 -2.08
N SER A 12 13.18 2.59 -2.91
CA SER A 12 14.41 1.81 -3.04
C SER A 12 15.05 2.12 -4.39
N ASN A 13 16.36 2.39 -4.43
CA ASN A 13 17.08 2.77 -5.66
C ASN A 13 17.05 1.71 -6.78
N THR A 14 16.77 0.46 -6.44
CA THR A 14 16.81 -0.68 -7.37
C THR A 14 15.48 -1.40 -7.52
N GLY A 15 14.39 -0.88 -6.92
CA GLY A 15 13.14 -1.62 -6.81
C GLY A 15 11.88 -0.76 -6.84
N TYR A 16 10.74 -1.43 -6.71
CA TYR A 16 9.46 -0.77 -6.57
C TYR A 16 9.38 -0.02 -5.23
N PRO A 17 8.78 1.18 -5.18
CA PRO A 17 8.52 1.84 -3.92
C PRO A 17 7.64 0.96 -3.04
N LYS A 18 7.84 1.01 -1.73
CA LYS A 18 7.02 0.30 -0.74
C LYS A 18 6.25 1.32 0.08
N LEU A 19 5.00 1.01 0.41
CA LEU A 19 4.20 1.86 1.30
C LEU A 19 4.00 1.11 2.60
N VAL A 20 4.33 1.74 3.71
CA VAL A 20 4.12 1.20 5.05
C VAL A 20 2.99 1.99 5.71
N SER A 21 1.96 1.27 6.14
CA SER A 21 0.81 1.84 6.84
C SER A 21 0.38 0.89 7.95
N ASN A 22 0.24 1.40 9.18
CA ASN A 22 -0.22 0.63 10.33
C ASN A 22 0.54 -0.70 10.54
N ASN A 23 1.87 -0.65 10.42
CA ASN A 23 2.81 -1.78 10.45
C ASN A 23 2.67 -2.80 9.30
N TYR A 24 1.80 -2.57 8.32
CA TYR A 24 1.73 -3.42 7.13
C TYR A 24 2.48 -2.80 5.95
N VAL A 25 3.21 -3.66 5.24
CA VAL A 25 3.88 -3.30 4.00
C VAL A 25 2.96 -3.57 2.81
N TYR A 26 2.90 -2.60 1.91
CA TYR A 26 2.18 -2.66 0.66
C TYR A 26 3.11 -2.44 -0.53
N ARG A 27 2.77 -3.08 -1.63
CA ARG A 27 3.47 -3.04 -2.91
C ARG A 27 2.56 -2.45 -3.98
N PRO A 28 3.09 -1.59 -4.86
CA PRO A 28 2.29 -0.91 -5.86
C PRO A 28 1.85 -1.90 -6.93
N HIS A 29 0.69 -1.65 -7.52
CA HIS A 29 0.29 -2.30 -8.75
C HIS A 29 1.19 -1.83 -9.90
N ASN A 30 1.48 -2.70 -10.88
CA ASN A 30 2.37 -2.39 -12.01
C ASN A 30 2.00 -1.11 -12.79
N ALA A 31 0.73 -0.70 -12.75
CA ALA A 31 0.24 0.53 -13.38
C ALA A 31 0.67 1.84 -12.67
N TYR A 32 1.44 1.80 -11.58
CA TYR A 32 1.74 2.98 -10.75
C TYR A 32 2.59 4.07 -11.43
N ARG A 33 3.37 3.73 -12.45
CA ARG A 33 4.41 4.63 -13.01
C ARG A 33 3.87 5.89 -13.70
N ASN A 34 2.66 5.83 -14.27
CA ASN A 34 2.06 6.93 -15.04
C ASN A 34 0.71 7.38 -14.47
N THR A 35 0.45 7.13 -13.18
CA THR A 35 -0.82 7.52 -12.56
C THR A 35 -0.62 8.15 -11.20
N LEU A 36 -1.34 9.23 -10.96
CA LEU A 36 -1.45 9.84 -9.63
C LEU A 36 -2.19 8.92 -8.65
N LYS A 37 -3.05 8.03 -9.17
CA LYS A 37 -3.89 7.12 -8.39
C LYS A 37 -3.26 5.74 -8.33
N ILE A 38 -2.48 5.48 -7.30
CA ILE A 38 -1.76 4.22 -7.15
C ILE A 38 -2.58 3.27 -6.29
N LEU A 39 -2.82 2.07 -6.82
CA LEU A 39 -3.37 0.95 -6.05
C LEU A 39 -2.23 0.14 -5.46
N TRP A 40 -2.30 -0.09 -4.15
CA TRP A 40 -1.33 -0.83 -3.37
C TRP A 40 -1.97 -2.12 -2.84
N TYR A 41 -1.22 -3.22 -2.94
CA TYR A 41 -1.62 -4.52 -2.40
C TYR A 41 -0.75 -4.88 -1.21
N CYS A 42 -1.33 -5.52 -0.21
CA CYS A 42 -0.55 -6.02 0.91
C CYS A 42 0.56 -6.98 0.41
N ALA A 43 1.76 -6.84 0.97
CA ALA A 43 2.89 -7.73 0.69
C ALA A 43 2.51 -9.20 0.90
N GLY A 44 1.76 -9.48 1.98
CA GLY A 44 1.24 -10.79 2.36
C GLY A 44 0.23 -11.41 1.37
N ARG A 45 -0.23 -10.70 0.34
CA ARG A 45 -1.19 -11.25 -0.64
C ARG A 45 -0.71 -12.51 -1.35
N ASN A 46 0.59 -12.66 -1.61
CA ASN A 46 1.11 -13.84 -2.30
C ASN A 46 1.21 -15.04 -1.35
N LYS A 47 1.63 -14.80 -0.10
CA LYS A 47 1.86 -15.84 0.92
C LYS A 47 0.58 -16.24 1.66
N PHE A 48 -0.19 -15.26 2.12
CA PHE A 48 -1.37 -15.44 2.98
C PHE A 48 -2.71 -15.21 2.27
N LYS A 49 -2.68 -14.92 0.96
CA LYS A 49 -3.88 -14.51 0.18
C LYS A 49 -4.61 -13.30 0.78
N CYS A 50 -3.86 -12.44 1.48
CA CYS A 50 -4.37 -11.20 2.07
C CYS A 50 -5.07 -10.31 1.04
N ASN A 51 -6.31 -9.93 1.34
CA ASN A 51 -7.15 -9.10 0.48
C ASN A 51 -7.09 -7.61 0.81
N ALA A 52 -6.25 -7.21 1.78
CA ALA A 52 -6.04 -5.83 2.13
C ALA A 52 -5.39 -5.04 0.97
N LYS A 53 -5.98 -3.88 0.70
CA LYS A 53 -5.67 -2.98 -0.41
C LYS A 53 -5.69 -1.55 0.08
N LEU A 54 -4.85 -0.72 -0.49
CA LEU A 54 -4.77 0.70 -0.16
C LEU A 54 -4.70 1.51 -1.46
N ARG A 55 -5.37 2.65 -1.53
CA ARG A 55 -5.22 3.58 -2.66
C ARG A 55 -4.64 4.88 -2.16
N THR A 56 -3.65 5.35 -2.90
CA THR A 56 -3.16 6.71 -2.76
C THR A 56 -3.54 7.54 -3.98
N TYR A 57 -3.73 8.82 -3.78
CA TYR A 57 -3.83 9.84 -4.81
C TYR A 57 -2.80 10.92 -4.51
N ASN A 58 -1.91 11.20 -5.45
CA ASN A 58 -0.87 12.21 -5.27
C ASN A 58 -0.10 12.06 -3.94
N GLN A 59 0.33 10.83 -3.64
CA GLN A 59 1.05 10.47 -2.40
C GLN A 59 0.23 10.51 -1.10
N GLU A 60 -1.05 10.89 -1.14
CA GLU A 60 -1.94 10.86 0.02
C GLU A 60 -2.86 9.64 0.00
N VAL A 61 -3.13 9.02 1.16
CA VAL A 61 -4.09 7.91 1.23
C VAL A 61 -5.50 8.44 1.07
N ILE A 62 -6.21 7.95 0.06
CA ILE A 62 -7.63 8.26 -0.16
C ILE A 62 -8.55 7.15 0.33
N GLY A 63 -8.01 5.97 0.62
CA GLY A 63 -8.80 4.86 1.17
C GLY A 63 -8.00 3.59 1.35
N SER A 64 -8.44 2.79 2.31
CA SER A 64 -7.97 1.44 2.59
C SER A 64 -9.17 0.49 2.64
N TRP A 65 -9.02 -0.70 2.07
CA TRP A 65 -10.07 -1.71 2.01
C TRP A 65 -9.52 -3.09 2.35
N GLY A 66 -10.38 -3.94 2.89
CA GLY A 66 -10.07 -5.32 3.20
C GLY A 66 -9.34 -5.47 4.53
N THR A 67 -9.52 -6.65 5.13
CA THR A 67 -8.93 -7.00 6.43
C THR A 67 -7.65 -7.80 6.20
N HIS A 68 -6.62 -7.53 7.00
CA HIS A 68 -5.42 -8.35 7.05
C HIS A 68 -5.73 -9.66 7.78
N ASN A 69 -5.37 -10.81 7.20
CA ASN A 69 -5.54 -12.13 7.85
C ASN A 69 -4.23 -12.68 8.45
N HIS A 70 -3.18 -11.86 8.48
CA HIS A 70 -1.85 -12.26 8.90
C HIS A 70 -1.25 -11.16 9.75
N GLU A 71 -0.24 -11.53 10.53
CA GLU A 71 0.51 -10.58 11.34
C GLU A 71 1.31 -9.60 10.47
N PRO A 72 1.60 -8.39 10.98
CA PRO A 72 2.49 -7.43 10.34
C PRO A 72 3.82 -8.08 9.90
N SER A 73 4.33 -7.71 8.73
CA SER A 73 5.61 -8.20 8.18
C SER A 73 6.66 -7.11 8.17
#